data_AF-A0A1Z4C587-F1
#
_entry.id   AF-A0A1Z4C587-F1
#
_cell.length_a   1.000
_cell.length_b   1.000
_cell.length_c   1.000
_cell.angle_alpha   90.00
_cell.angle_beta   90.00
_cell.angle_gamma   90.00
#
_symmetry.space_group_name_H-M   'P 1'
#
loop_
_entity.id
_entity.type
_entity.pdbx_description
1 polymer ?
#
loop_
_entity_poly.entity_id
_entity_poly.type
_entity_poly.pdbx_seq_one_letter_code
_entity_poly.pdbx_strand_id
1 'polypeptide(L)'
;MLSLRNTRKACARVVFRLLADRLLTPRATEGRLHILVPRWDAKLGDSIVSSFFFREARRLNARVTVLTVAELAKMYAIDFAVDQVVITNANPGVRELCRLACQLGQIDVVVHLVWRIQPAEILFLRLLCPIWVYSLDDRLRCVNRKFGIATAGLDMAELYRRVLTDLGANVVDRKYIVPLPETLQNIAQATHILFNPYASRPNKSLAFDRSVSLLRAIADTYPNRSVGILCSPATHGNALQMEITVARENVRLINGLVSPKDVAGVINQAQAVVTVDTAIVHMAVGLDTRLVAIYPTVDKQASLWLPPPSPLTRVVYSRQPPGQYLRAGKKDMNAFSIEELLNNLQELLATVPDPESILSIRARIVPGLGVAQGTLARQLPLISQNFPEVADCHPGTINLEFEFSIEVTQPDHRTLPLAWTPSERTTEIFDLVRVELEFDQLPARVAAWLYVAHGSPHRCTSNIHEVIARQVNLSNASECRLHVRASAVSLTPCTDQETASMNCSLSPSQ
;
A
#
# COMPACT_ATOMS: atom_id res chain seq x y z
N MET A 1 -36.35 -14.99 -20.13
CA MET A 1 -36.12 -15.55 -18.77
C MET A 1 -35.62 -14.54 -17.71
N LEU A 2 -34.75 -13.57 -18.02
CA LEU A 2 -34.30 -12.56 -17.03
C LEU A 2 -35.44 -11.69 -16.47
N SER A 3 -36.41 -11.30 -17.31
CA SER A 3 -37.58 -10.48 -16.92
C SER A 3 -38.42 -11.16 -15.81
N LEU A 4 -38.86 -12.41 -16.02
CA LEU A 4 -39.65 -13.17 -15.05
C LEU A 4 -38.93 -13.40 -13.69
N ARG A 5 -37.61 -13.67 -13.71
CA ARG A 5 -36.82 -13.82 -12.47
C ARG A 5 -36.72 -12.50 -11.69
N ASN A 6 -36.58 -11.38 -12.39
CA ASN A 6 -36.54 -10.06 -11.77
C ASN A 6 -37.90 -9.66 -11.18
N THR A 7 -39.00 -9.96 -11.89
CA THR A 7 -40.37 -9.75 -11.39
C THR A 7 -40.64 -10.60 -10.15
N ARG A 8 -40.29 -11.89 -10.16
CA ARG A 8 -40.42 -12.77 -8.99
C ARG A 8 -39.64 -12.26 -7.78
N LYS A 9 -38.40 -11.80 -7.97
CA LYS A 9 -37.59 -11.19 -6.88
C LYS A 9 -38.20 -9.89 -6.37
N ALA A 10 -38.77 -9.06 -7.25
CA ALA A 10 -39.46 -7.83 -6.86
C ALA A 10 -40.71 -8.13 -6.02
N CYS A 11 -41.57 -9.05 -6.47
CA CYS A 11 -42.75 -9.49 -5.73
C CYS A 11 -42.37 -10.11 -4.38
N ALA A 12 -41.37 -11.01 -4.38
CA ALA A 12 -40.86 -11.60 -3.13
C ALA A 12 -40.40 -10.50 -2.16
N ARG A 13 -39.65 -9.50 -2.63
CA ARG A 13 -39.22 -8.40 -1.76
C ARG A 13 -40.40 -7.64 -1.16
N VAL A 14 -41.46 -7.39 -1.92
CA VAL A 14 -42.67 -6.73 -1.39
C VAL A 14 -43.28 -7.57 -0.26
N VAL A 15 -43.45 -8.88 -0.48
CA VAL A 15 -43.97 -9.80 0.54
C VAL A 15 -43.11 -9.79 1.80
N PHE A 16 -41.78 -9.93 1.67
CA PHE A 16 -40.87 -9.92 2.81
C PHE A 16 -40.86 -8.57 3.55
N ARG A 17 -41.05 -7.44 2.84
CA ARG A 17 -41.24 -6.14 3.51
C ARG A 17 -42.51 -6.12 4.36
N LEU A 18 -43.64 -6.59 3.82
CA LEU A 18 -44.90 -6.63 4.58
C LEU A 18 -44.81 -7.54 5.81
N LEU A 19 -44.10 -8.67 5.70
CA LEU A 19 -43.98 -9.64 6.78
C LEU A 19 -42.95 -9.22 7.83
N ALA A 20 -41.76 -8.78 7.41
CA ALA A 20 -40.57 -8.69 8.27
C ALA A 20 -39.98 -7.28 8.43
N ASP A 21 -40.27 -6.31 7.55
CA ASP A 21 -39.72 -4.95 7.65
C ASP A 21 -40.44 -4.13 8.73
N ARG A 22 -39.92 -4.20 9.95
CA ARG A 22 -40.45 -3.52 11.14
C ARG A 22 -39.45 -2.49 11.66
N LEU A 23 -39.96 -1.45 12.34
CA LEU A 23 -39.09 -0.56 13.10
C LEU A 23 -38.39 -1.37 14.19
N LEU A 24 -37.10 -1.11 14.38
CA LEU A 24 -36.34 -1.72 15.46
C LEU A 24 -36.70 -1.02 16.78
N THR A 25 -36.86 -1.82 17.83
CA THR A 25 -37.15 -1.30 19.16
C THR A 25 -35.84 -0.85 19.82
N PRO A 26 -35.78 0.36 20.39
CA PRO A 26 -34.63 0.76 21.19
C PRO A 26 -34.45 -0.21 22.36
N ARG A 27 -33.21 -0.65 22.58
CA ARG A 27 -32.81 -1.43 23.76
C ARG A 27 -31.47 -0.87 24.23
N ALA A 28 -31.24 -0.87 25.54
CA ALA A 28 -29.92 -0.57 26.09
C ALA A 28 -28.92 -1.65 25.66
N THR A 29 -27.70 -1.25 25.35
CA THR A 29 -26.59 -2.17 25.13
C THR A 29 -26.02 -2.57 26.48
N GLU A 30 -25.96 -3.86 26.77
CA GLU A 30 -25.34 -4.40 27.99
C GLU A 30 -23.97 -4.98 27.64
N GLY A 31 -22.91 -4.50 28.29
CA GLY A 31 -21.55 -4.98 28.05
C GLY A 31 -20.96 -4.54 26.70
N ARG A 32 -20.15 -5.41 26.10
CA ARG A 32 -19.40 -5.13 24.85
C ARG A 32 -20.31 -5.31 23.63
N LEU A 33 -20.38 -4.27 22.79
CA LEU A 33 -21.19 -4.26 21.56
C LEU A 33 -20.92 -5.48 20.70
N HIS A 34 -21.97 -6.21 20.28
CA HIS A 34 -21.85 -7.30 19.33
C HIS A 34 -22.25 -6.86 17.92
N ILE A 35 -21.25 -6.75 17.04
CA ILE A 35 -21.38 -6.33 15.64
C ILE A 35 -21.37 -7.56 14.73
N LEU A 36 -22.39 -7.70 13.90
CA LEU A 36 -22.47 -8.69 12.83
C LEU A 36 -22.18 -8.04 11.47
N VAL A 37 -21.26 -8.62 10.71
CA VAL A 37 -20.93 -8.20 9.33
C VAL A 37 -21.19 -9.36 8.37
N PRO A 38 -22.31 -9.34 7.62
CA PRO A 38 -22.57 -10.35 6.60
C PRO A 38 -21.66 -10.18 5.38
N ARG A 39 -20.78 -11.15 5.11
CA ARG A 39 -19.81 -11.22 4.00
C ARG A 39 -19.87 -12.55 3.26
N TRP A 40 -21.09 -13.05 3.06
CA TRP A 40 -21.41 -14.26 2.28
C TRP A 40 -21.43 -14.01 0.76
N ASP A 41 -21.02 -12.82 0.33
CA ASP A 41 -20.90 -12.46 -1.10
C ASP A 41 -19.73 -13.15 -1.80
N ALA A 42 -18.82 -13.77 -1.03
CA ALA A 42 -17.63 -14.49 -1.50
C ALA A 42 -16.66 -13.63 -2.32
N LYS A 43 -16.63 -12.31 -2.11
CA LYS A 43 -15.71 -11.42 -2.84
C LYS A 43 -14.51 -11.05 -2.00
N LEU A 44 -13.35 -11.42 -2.53
CA LEU A 44 -12.05 -11.09 -1.95
C LEU A 44 -11.80 -9.57 -1.88
N GLY A 45 -12.05 -8.83 -2.96
CA GLY A 45 -11.81 -7.38 -3.01
C GLY A 45 -12.60 -6.62 -1.94
N ASP A 46 -13.91 -6.87 -1.87
CA ASP A 46 -14.77 -6.30 -0.84
C ASP A 46 -14.28 -6.69 0.58
N SER A 47 -13.70 -7.89 0.76
CA SER A 47 -13.13 -8.34 2.05
C SER A 47 -11.91 -7.53 2.47
N ILE A 48 -10.99 -7.27 1.53
CA ILE A 48 -9.81 -6.43 1.74
C ILE A 48 -10.21 -4.99 2.08
N VAL A 49 -11.18 -4.40 1.37
CA VAL A 49 -11.67 -3.04 1.67
C VAL A 49 -12.22 -2.92 3.09
N SER A 50 -12.92 -3.95 3.57
CA SER A 50 -13.46 -3.97 4.93
C SER A 50 -12.46 -4.38 6.01
N SER A 51 -11.24 -4.78 5.66
CA SER A 51 -10.30 -5.42 6.59
C SER A 51 -9.93 -4.56 7.81
N PHE A 52 -9.73 -3.25 7.62
CA PHE A 52 -9.40 -2.34 8.70
C PHE A 52 -10.55 -2.18 9.70
N PHE A 53 -11.80 -2.36 9.26
CA PHE A 53 -12.98 -2.22 10.11
C PHE A 53 -12.91 -3.13 11.35
N PHE A 54 -12.40 -4.35 11.19
CA PHE A 54 -12.32 -5.32 12.28
C PHE A 54 -11.31 -4.91 13.35
N ARG A 55 -10.14 -4.42 12.94
CA ARG A 55 -9.11 -3.87 13.84
C ARG A 55 -9.64 -2.66 14.59
N GLU A 56 -10.28 -1.73 13.90
CA GLU A 56 -10.79 -0.49 14.50
C GLU A 56 -12.01 -0.75 15.41
N ALA A 57 -12.89 -1.68 15.05
CA ALA A 57 -14.01 -2.08 15.91
C ALA A 57 -13.51 -2.70 17.24
N ARG A 58 -12.41 -3.46 17.20
CA ARG A 58 -11.80 -4.00 18.43
C ARG A 58 -11.29 -2.89 19.35
N ARG A 59 -10.78 -1.77 18.82
CA ARG A 59 -10.36 -0.60 19.60
C ARG A 59 -11.54 0.06 20.34
N LEU A 60 -12.77 -0.11 19.85
CA LEU A 60 -14.00 0.29 20.54
C LEU A 60 -14.46 -0.71 21.61
N ASN A 61 -13.66 -1.73 21.92
CA ASN A 61 -14.08 -2.86 22.74
C ASN A 61 -15.37 -3.52 22.22
N ALA A 62 -15.55 -3.60 20.88
CA ALA A 62 -16.64 -4.35 20.27
C ALA A 62 -16.23 -5.80 19.95
N ARG A 63 -17.20 -6.71 19.99
CA ARG A 63 -17.10 -8.06 19.42
C ARG A 63 -17.56 -8.02 17.98
N VAL A 64 -16.78 -8.56 17.05
CA VAL A 64 -17.21 -8.70 15.65
C VAL A 64 -17.39 -10.16 15.26
N THR A 65 -18.57 -10.47 14.72
CA THR A 65 -18.84 -11.73 14.04
C THR A 65 -18.97 -11.50 12.54
N VAL A 66 -18.24 -12.25 11.74
CA VAL A 66 -18.35 -12.25 10.27
C VAL A 66 -19.03 -13.53 9.79
N LEU A 67 -20.05 -13.38 8.95
CA LEU A 67 -20.66 -14.50 8.21
C LEU A 67 -20.02 -14.58 6.83
N THR A 68 -19.33 -15.66 6.51
CA THR A 68 -18.61 -15.76 5.22
C THR A 68 -18.58 -17.19 4.68
N VAL A 69 -17.99 -17.36 3.50
CA VAL A 69 -17.81 -18.66 2.86
C VAL A 69 -16.52 -19.33 3.32
N ALA A 70 -16.42 -20.66 3.16
CA ALA A 70 -15.29 -21.44 3.67
C ALA A 70 -13.93 -20.95 3.12
N GLU A 71 -13.90 -20.51 1.86
CA GLU A 71 -12.73 -20.04 1.14
C GLU A 71 -12.11 -18.78 1.75
N LEU A 72 -12.92 -17.94 2.39
CA LEU A 72 -12.46 -16.69 3.02
C LEU A 72 -12.37 -16.79 4.55
N ALA A 73 -12.84 -17.90 5.15
CA ALA A 73 -12.94 -18.03 6.59
C ALA A 73 -11.59 -17.87 7.31
N LYS A 74 -10.53 -18.50 6.78
CA LYS A 74 -9.17 -18.36 7.33
C LYS A 74 -8.67 -16.93 7.27
N MET A 75 -8.96 -16.20 6.20
CA MET A 75 -8.55 -14.79 6.04
C MET A 75 -9.18 -13.91 7.11
N TYR A 76 -10.49 -14.07 7.35
CA TYR A 76 -11.16 -13.31 8.41
C TYR A 76 -10.66 -13.69 9.80
N ALA A 77 -10.47 -14.99 10.07
CA ALA A 77 -10.08 -15.45 11.40
C ALA A 77 -8.63 -15.13 11.77
N ILE A 78 -7.71 -15.34 10.82
CA ILE A 78 -6.26 -15.24 11.07
C ILE A 78 -5.77 -13.86 10.65
N ASP A 79 -5.94 -13.51 9.38
CA ASP A 79 -5.29 -12.32 8.81
C ASP A 79 -5.97 -11.00 9.25
N PHE A 80 -7.31 -11.00 9.40
CA PHE A 80 -8.06 -9.85 9.91
C PHE A 80 -8.39 -9.94 11.40
N ALA A 81 -8.05 -11.06 12.05
CA ALA A 81 -8.25 -11.33 13.47
C ALA A 81 -9.70 -11.11 13.97
N VAL A 82 -10.71 -11.42 13.15
CA VAL A 82 -12.12 -11.31 13.55
C VAL A 82 -12.42 -12.21 14.76
N ASP A 83 -13.16 -11.70 15.76
CA ASP A 83 -13.43 -12.45 17.00
C ASP A 83 -14.15 -13.78 16.76
N GLN A 84 -15.10 -13.79 15.82
CA GLN A 84 -15.83 -14.99 15.44
C GLN A 84 -16.12 -15.02 13.94
N VAL A 85 -15.79 -16.14 13.29
CA VAL A 85 -16.12 -16.40 11.89
C VAL A 85 -17.13 -17.54 11.84
N VAL A 86 -18.27 -17.31 11.20
CA VAL A 86 -19.29 -18.34 10.97
C VAL A 86 -19.38 -18.62 9.48
N ILE A 87 -19.15 -19.88 9.11
CA ILE A 87 -19.17 -20.32 7.72
C ILE A 87 -20.62 -20.57 7.28
N THR A 88 -20.96 -20.08 6.08
CA THR A 88 -22.23 -20.33 5.41
C THR A 88 -22.04 -20.40 3.88
N ASN A 89 -23.10 -20.79 3.17
CA ASN A 89 -23.11 -20.80 1.71
C ASN A 89 -23.17 -19.37 1.15
N ALA A 90 -22.65 -19.18 -0.06
CA ALA A 90 -22.82 -17.91 -0.76
C ALA A 90 -24.31 -17.62 -1.01
N ASN A 91 -24.77 -16.42 -0.61
CA ASN A 91 -26.18 -15.99 -0.69
C ASN A 91 -27.16 -16.97 0.01
N PRO A 92 -27.09 -17.11 1.35
CA PRO A 92 -27.87 -18.09 2.08
C PRO A 92 -29.38 -17.88 1.92
N GLY A 93 -30.12 -18.98 1.81
CA GLY A 93 -31.58 -18.99 1.76
C GLY A 93 -32.23 -18.86 3.14
N VAL A 94 -33.56 -18.78 3.17
CA VAL A 94 -34.35 -18.59 4.40
C VAL A 94 -34.01 -19.60 5.50
N ARG A 95 -33.97 -20.90 5.18
CA ARG A 95 -33.68 -21.96 6.16
C ARG A 95 -32.33 -21.77 6.85
N GLU A 96 -31.32 -21.43 6.05
CA GLU A 96 -29.96 -21.22 6.54
C GLU A 96 -29.88 -19.94 7.39
N LEU A 97 -30.54 -18.86 6.96
CA LEU A 97 -30.62 -17.63 7.74
C LEU A 97 -31.37 -17.82 9.08
N CYS A 98 -32.42 -18.64 9.13
CA CYS A 98 -33.08 -18.99 10.38
C CYS A 98 -32.13 -19.76 11.31
N ARG A 99 -31.39 -20.75 10.78
CA ARG A 99 -30.38 -21.50 11.54
C ARG A 99 -29.31 -20.57 12.11
N LEU A 100 -28.79 -19.67 11.28
CA LEU A 100 -27.78 -18.68 11.68
C LEU A 100 -28.30 -17.73 12.75
N ALA A 101 -29.54 -17.24 12.64
CA ALA A 101 -30.13 -16.36 13.64
C ALA A 101 -30.24 -17.04 15.01
N CYS A 102 -30.64 -18.31 15.05
CA CYS A 102 -30.65 -19.09 16.29
C CYS A 102 -29.24 -19.32 16.86
N GLN A 103 -28.24 -19.53 16.01
CA GLN A 103 -26.85 -19.79 16.43
C GLN A 103 -26.15 -18.54 16.99
N LEU A 104 -26.41 -17.37 16.39
CA LEU A 104 -25.68 -16.14 16.71
C LEU A 104 -26.10 -15.50 18.04
N GLY A 105 -27.31 -15.81 18.52
CA GLY A 105 -27.87 -15.20 19.72
C GLY A 105 -28.13 -13.70 19.55
N GLN A 106 -27.88 -12.94 20.60
CA GLN A 106 -28.11 -11.49 20.61
C GLN A 106 -27.05 -10.74 19.79
N ILE A 107 -27.50 -9.98 18.81
CA ILE A 107 -26.71 -9.05 18.01
C ILE A 107 -27.19 -7.63 18.31
N ASP A 108 -26.27 -6.69 18.53
CA ASP A 108 -26.61 -5.29 18.78
C ASP A 108 -26.58 -4.49 17.49
N VAL A 109 -25.60 -4.77 16.62
CA VAL A 109 -25.35 -3.99 15.41
C VAL A 109 -25.22 -4.91 14.21
N VAL A 110 -25.89 -4.59 13.10
CA VAL A 110 -25.64 -5.23 11.81
C VAL A 110 -25.08 -4.20 10.84
N VAL A 111 -23.91 -4.48 10.26
CA VAL A 111 -23.27 -3.66 9.23
C VAL A 111 -23.40 -4.38 7.88
N HIS A 112 -24.46 -4.06 7.14
CA HIS A 112 -24.77 -4.67 5.83
C HIS A 112 -24.91 -3.57 4.77
N LEU A 113 -23.76 -3.05 4.33
CA LEU A 113 -23.63 -1.90 3.43
C LEU A 113 -23.95 -2.26 1.97
N VAL A 114 -25.20 -2.60 1.70
CA VAL A 114 -25.71 -2.93 0.35
C VAL A 114 -26.83 -1.99 -0.06
N TRP A 115 -26.89 -1.62 -1.35
CA TRP A 115 -27.97 -0.79 -1.91
C TRP A 115 -29.35 -1.42 -1.81
N ARG A 116 -29.40 -2.75 -1.75
CA ARG A 116 -30.65 -3.50 -1.78
C ARG A 116 -30.51 -4.81 -1.02
N ILE A 117 -31.03 -4.83 0.20
CA ILE A 117 -31.10 -6.01 1.06
C ILE A 117 -32.02 -7.07 0.40
N GLN A 118 -31.55 -8.31 0.24
CA GLN A 118 -32.34 -9.34 -0.45
C GLN A 118 -33.56 -9.77 0.39
N PRO A 119 -34.63 -10.33 -0.22
CA PRO A 119 -35.85 -10.65 0.51
C PRO A 119 -35.64 -11.50 1.77
N ALA A 120 -34.86 -12.57 1.67
CA ALA A 120 -34.56 -13.45 2.81
C ALA A 120 -33.71 -12.74 3.90
N GLU A 121 -32.88 -11.77 3.52
CA GLU A 121 -32.07 -10.97 4.44
C GLU A 121 -32.95 -10.00 5.27
N ILE A 122 -34.08 -9.53 4.73
CA ILE A 122 -35.05 -8.73 5.51
C ILE A 122 -35.62 -9.55 6.67
N LEU A 123 -35.97 -10.82 6.40
CA LEU A 123 -36.39 -11.75 7.45
C LEU A 123 -35.26 -12.00 8.46
N PHE A 124 -34.04 -12.18 7.99
CA PHE A 124 -32.88 -12.38 8.86
C PHE A 124 -32.69 -11.23 9.85
N LEU A 125 -32.75 -9.97 9.38
CA LEU A 125 -32.70 -8.80 10.26
C LEU A 125 -33.84 -8.80 11.29
N ARG A 126 -35.05 -9.22 10.89
CA ARG A 126 -36.19 -9.35 11.80
C ARG A 126 -35.98 -10.41 12.88
N LEU A 127 -35.33 -11.51 12.54
CA LEU A 127 -35.03 -12.60 13.48
C LEU A 127 -33.92 -12.21 14.47
N LEU A 128 -32.90 -11.47 14.00
CA LEU A 128 -31.81 -11.00 14.86
C LEU A 128 -32.24 -9.91 15.85
N CYS A 129 -33.25 -9.11 15.51
CA CYS A 129 -33.72 -7.97 16.31
C CYS A 129 -32.59 -7.04 16.81
N PRO A 130 -31.69 -6.56 15.92
CA PRO A 130 -30.59 -5.68 16.34
C PRO A 130 -31.09 -4.30 16.79
N ILE A 131 -30.23 -3.57 17.48
CA ILE A 131 -30.47 -2.18 17.89
C ILE A 131 -30.20 -1.25 16.70
N TRP A 132 -29.13 -1.48 15.96
CA TRP A 132 -28.76 -0.69 14.78
C TRP A 132 -28.53 -1.55 13.55
N VAL A 133 -29.04 -1.10 12.41
CA VAL A 133 -28.76 -1.67 11.09
C VAL A 133 -28.26 -0.57 10.17
N TYR A 134 -26.99 -0.67 9.81
CA TYR A 134 -26.33 0.18 8.83
C TYR A 134 -26.49 -0.43 7.44
N SER A 135 -27.11 0.31 6.53
CA SER A 135 -27.26 -0.10 5.14
C SER A 135 -27.49 1.08 4.20
N LEU A 136 -27.28 0.85 2.91
CA LEU A 136 -27.59 1.82 1.85
C LEU A 136 -29.05 1.72 1.37
N ASP A 137 -29.80 0.73 1.89
CA ASP A 137 -31.20 0.49 1.54
C ASP A 137 -32.16 1.36 2.39
N ASP A 138 -32.21 2.64 2.06
CA ASP A 138 -32.99 3.64 2.80
C ASP A 138 -34.51 3.37 2.79
N ARG A 139 -34.99 2.46 1.93
CA ARG A 139 -36.41 2.13 1.77
C ARG A 139 -36.97 1.20 2.85
N LEU A 140 -36.11 0.57 3.64
CA LEU A 140 -36.52 -0.35 4.70
C LEU A 140 -36.69 0.38 6.03
N ARG A 141 -37.72 0.02 6.78
CA ARG A 141 -38.00 0.54 8.14
C ARG A 141 -37.01 -0.01 9.17
N CYS A 142 -36.58 -1.26 9.01
CA CYS A 142 -35.59 -1.88 9.91
C CYS A 142 -34.18 -1.28 9.74
N VAL A 143 -33.89 -0.59 8.63
CA VAL A 143 -32.65 0.17 8.45
C VAL A 143 -32.82 1.54 9.11
N ASN A 144 -32.41 1.62 10.38
CA ASN A 144 -32.46 2.84 11.20
C ASN A 144 -31.17 3.67 11.15
N ARG A 145 -30.10 3.14 10.54
CA ARG A 145 -28.89 3.90 10.15
C ARG A 145 -28.79 3.91 8.62
N LYS A 146 -29.43 4.91 8.02
CA LYS A 146 -29.63 5.07 6.57
C LYS A 146 -28.44 5.77 5.93
N PHE A 147 -27.65 5.02 5.17
CA PHE A 147 -26.45 5.56 4.52
C PHE A 147 -26.70 5.87 3.03
N GLY A 148 -27.78 5.41 2.40
CA GLY A 148 -27.96 5.49 0.95
C GLY A 148 -27.78 6.90 0.37
N ILE A 149 -28.71 7.81 0.66
CA ILE A 149 -28.65 9.20 0.20
C ILE A 149 -27.56 9.99 0.97
N ALA A 150 -27.44 9.75 2.27
CA ALA A 150 -26.57 10.51 3.16
C ALA A 150 -25.06 10.34 2.88
N THR A 151 -24.67 9.26 2.21
CA THR A 151 -23.28 8.97 1.83
C THR A 151 -23.11 8.84 0.32
N ALA A 152 -23.97 9.48 -0.46
CA ALA A 152 -23.85 9.47 -1.92
C ALA A 152 -22.47 10.00 -2.35
N GLY A 153 -21.81 9.27 -3.23
CA GLY A 153 -20.49 9.62 -3.77
C GLY A 153 -19.28 9.22 -2.91
N LEU A 154 -19.48 8.66 -1.73
CA LEU A 154 -18.38 8.15 -0.90
C LEU A 154 -17.96 6.74 -1.31
N ASP A 155 -16.68 6.43 -1.17
CA ASP A 155 -16.17 5.07 -1.34
C ASP A 155 -16.50 4.18 -0.13
N MET A 156 -16.42 2.85 -0.33
CA MET A 156 -16.74 1.86 0.70
C MET A 156 -15.88 1.97 1.96
N ALA A 157 -14.61 2.36 1.86
CA ALA A 157 -13.76 2.52 3.04
C ALA A 157 -14.24 3.71 3.89
N GLU A 158 -14.66 4.80 3.26
CA GLU A 158 -15.27 5.92 3.95
C GLU A 158 -16.60 5.54 4.62
N LEU A 159 -17.41 4.66 4.00
CA LEU A 159 -18.63 4.15 4.65
C LEU A 159 -18.32 3.38 5.94
N TYR A 160 -17.36 2.45 5.90
CA TYR A 160 -16.94 1.73 7.11
C TYR A 160 -16.36 2.67 8.17
N ARG A 161 -15.61 3.70 7.76
CA ARG A 161 -15.11 4.75 8.66
C ARG A 161 -16.26 5.47 9.37
N ARG A 162 -17.31 5.85 8.63
CA ARG A 162 -18.50 6.50 9.20
C ARG A 162 -19.28 5.61 10.16
N VAL A 163 -19.39 4.31 9.87
CA VAL A 163 -19.98 3.35 10.82
C VAL A 163 -19.19 3.35 12.12
N LEU A 164 -17.86 3.27 12.07
CA LEU A 164 -17.02 3.28 13.28
C LEU A 164 -17.15 4.59 14.06
N THR A 165 -17.19 5.74 13.39
CA THR A 165 -17.40 7.04 14.03
C THR A 165 -18.79 7.13 14.68
N ASP A 166 -19.86 6.65 14.03
CA ASP A 166 -21.21 6.61 14.62
C ASP A 166 -21.27 5.67 15.85
N LEU A 167 -20.40 4.66 15.90
CA LEU A 167 -20.23 3.76 17.05
C LEU A 167 -19.28 4.32 18.13
N GLY A 168 -18.73 5.52 17.96
CA GLY A 168 -17.92 6.22 18.97
C GLY A 168 -16.40 6.26 18.70
N ALA A 169 -15.93 5.89 17.51
CA ALA A 169 -14.51 6.02 17.17
C ALA A 169 -14.12 7.49 16.88
N ASN A 170 -13.16 8.01 17.66
CA ASN A 170 -12.60 9.35 17.47
C ASN A 170 -11.63 9.42 16.28
N VAL A 171 -10.78 8.40 16.14
CA VAL A 171 -9.78 8.28 15.07
C VAL A 171 -9.90 6.89 14.47
N VAL A 172 -9.87 6.81 13.14
CA VAL A 172 -10.00 5.56 12.40
C VAL A 172 -8.86 5.49 11.39
N ASP A 173 -7.95 4.54 11.57
CA ASP A 173 -6.98 4.20 10.54
C ASP A 173 -7.66 3.34 9.47
N ARG A 174 -7.67 3.82 8.23
CA ARG A 174 -8.33 3.19 7.06
C ARG A 174 -7.38 2.30 6.24
N LYS A 175 -6.11 2.15 6.64
CA LYS A 175 -5.15 1.32 5.89
C LYS A 175 -5.65 -0.13 5.82
N TYR A 176 -5.81 -0.64 4.61
CA TYR A 176 -6.25 -2.01 4.40
C TYR A 176 -5.20 -2.99 4.90
N ILE A 177 -5.66 -4.14 5.37
CA ILE A 177 -4.82 -5.28 5.68
C ILE A 177 -4.84 -6.19 4.45
N VAL A 178 -3.67 -6.39 3.85
CA VAL A 178 -3.49 -7.31 2.72
C VAL A 178 -2.65 -8.48 3.19
N PRO A 179 -3.22 -9.71 3.25
CA PRO A 179 -2.48 -10.86 3.72
C PRO A 179 -1.32 -11.22 2.78
N LEU A 180 -0.12 -11.28 3.33
CA LEU A 180 1.10 -11.68 2.64
C LEU A 180 1.42 -13.16 2.89
N PRO A 181 2.19 -13.83 2.00
CA PRO A 181 2.67 -15.18 2.26
C PRO A 181 3.72 -15.16 3.38
N GLU A 182 3.91 -16.28 4.08
CA GLU A 182 4.87 -16.39 5.18
C GLU A 182 6.31 -16.18 4.71
N THR A 183 6.63 -16.70 3.53
CA THR A 183 7.88 -16.44 2.82
C THR A 183 7.59 -15.70 1.52
N LEU A 184 8.15 -14.51 1.38
CA LEU A 184 8.19 -13.83 0.09
C LEU A 184 9.20 -14.58 -0.78
N GLN A 185 8.73 -15.23 -1.84
CA GLN A 185 9.64 -15.78 -2.84
C GLN A 185 10.47 -14.61 -3.40
N ASN A 186 11.79 -14.76 -3.41
CA ASN A 186 12.64 -13.90 -4.22
C ASN A 186 12.33 -14.22 -5.67
N ILE A 187 11.38 -13.47 -6.25
CA ILE A 187 11.17 -13.49 -7.69
C ILE A 187 12.46 -12.91 -8.26
N ALA A 188 13.32 -13.80 -8.77
CA ALA A 188 14.75 -13.57 -9.00
C ALA A 188 15.10 -12.40 -9.94
N GLN A 189 14.10 -11.74 -10.50
CA GLN A 189 14.17 -10.41 -11.07
C GLN A 189 12.92 -9.67 -10.57
N ALA A 190 13.10 -8.58 -9.80
CA ALA A 190 11.99 -7.76 -9.35
C ALA A 190 11.10 -7.44 -10.55
N THR A 191 9.86 -7.93 -10.54
CA THR A 191 8.92 -7.62 -11.62
C THR A 191 8.56 -6.15 -11.50
N HIS A 192 8.93 -5.36 -12.49
CA HIS A 192 8.78 -3.91 -12.40
C HIS A 192 7.31 -3.53 -12.51
N ILE A 193 6.63 -4.05 -13.52
CA ILE A 193 5.23 -3.74 -13.82
C ILE A 193 4.41 -5.03 -13.82
N LEU A 194 3.35 -5.09 -13.03
CA LEU A 194 2.40 -6.20 -13.08
C LEU A 194 1.19 -5.83 -13.91
N PHE A 195 0.72 -6.78 -14.71
CA PHE A 195 -0.48 -6.64 -15.51
C PHE A 195 -1.49 -7.74 -15.16
N ASN A 196 -2.68 -7.34 -14.72
CA ASN A 196 -3.80 -8.25 -14.54
C ASN A 196 -5.01 -7.83 -15.40
N PRO A 197 -5.27 -8.53 -16.53
CA PRO A 197 -6.42 -8.28 -17.38
C PRO A 197 -7.70 -8.98 -16.89
N TYR A 198 -7.62 -9.79 -15.83
CA TYR A 198 -8.69 -10.71 -15.42
C TYR A 198 -9.50 -10.19 -14.22
N ALA A 199 -10.81 -10.37 -14.30
CA ALA A 199 -11.75 -10.21 -13.19
C ALA A 199 -12.51 -11.52 -12.94
N SER A 200 -13.21 -11.60 -11.80
CA SER A 200 -14.03 -12.78 -11.44
C SER A 200 -15.20 -13.06 -12.39
N ARG A 201 -15.53 -12.11 -13.27
CA ARG A 201 -16.54 -12.28 -14.32
C ARG A 201 -15.93 -11.95 -15.67
N PRO A 202 -16.17 -12.77 -16.72
CA PRO A 202 -15.61 -12.53 -18.05
C PRO A 202 -15.95 -11.14 -18.62
N ASN A 203 -17.15 -10.63 -18.35
CA ASN A 203 -17.57 -9.30 -18.78
C ASN A 203 -16.96 -8.13 -17.97
N LYS A 204 -16.10 -8.42 -17.00
CA LYS A 204 -15.29 -7.45 -16.26
C LYS A 204 -13.79 -7.60 -16.56
N SER A 205 -13.42 -8.53 -17.43
CA SER A 205 -12.05 -8.73 -17.90
C SER A 205 -11.83 -7.96 -19.21
N LEU A 206 -10.57 -7.69 -19.53
CA LEU A 206 -10.20 -7.25 -20.88
C LEU A 206 -10.39 -8.39 -21.88
N ALA A 207 -10.78 -8.04 -23.10
CA ALA A 207 -10.71 -8.98 -24.23
C ALA A 207 -9.25 -9.36 -24.49
N PHE A 208 -9.04 -10.56 -25.03
CA PHE A 208 -7.70 -11.09 -25.27
C PHE A 208 -6.87 -10.16 -26.17
N ASP A 209 -7.39 -9.77 -27.33
CA ASP A 209 -6.69 -8.90 -28.28
C ASP A 209 -6.38 -7.51 -27.68
N ARG A 210 -7.30 -7.01 -26.84
CA ARG A 210 -7.09 -5.75 -26.13
C ARG A 210 -5.98 -5.87 -25.09
N SER A 211 -5.93 -6.99 -24.38
CA SER A 211 -4.88 -7.31 -23.40
C SER A 211 -3.52 -7.41 -24.08
N VAL A 212 -3.43 -8.12 -25.21
CA VAL A 212 -2.20 -8.22 -26.03
C VAL A 212 -1.75 -6.84 -26.51
N SER A 213 -2.67 -6.02 -27.02
CA SER A 213 -2.34 -4.69 -27.54
C SER A 213 -1.79 -3.77 -26.44
N LEU A 214 -2.45 -3.76 -25.27
CA LEU A 214 -2.00 -2.98 -24.12
C LEU A 214 -0.65 -3.49 -23.59
N LEU A 215 -0.49 -4.80 -23.46
CA LEU A 215 0.72 -5.41 -22.93
C LEU A 215 1.93 -5.17 -23.84
N ARG A 216 1.76 -5.24 -25.17
CA ARG A 216 2.78 -4.81 -26.14
C ARG A 216 3.13 -3.33 -25.96
N ALA A 217 2.15 -2.45 -25.86
CA ALA A 217 2.40 -1.03 -25.70
C ALA A 217 3.16 -0.71 -24.40
N ILE A 218 2.83 -1.37 -23.28
CA ILE A 218 3.58 -1.25 -22.01
C ILE A 218 5.01 -1.76 -22.21
N ALA A 219 5.18 -2.96 -22.76
CA ALA A 219 6.49 -3.58 -22.96
C ALA A 219 7.42 -2.75 -23.85
N ASP A 220 6.88 -2.18 -24.93
CA ASP A 220 7.60 -1.36 -25.91
C ASP A 220 7.96 0.02 -25.32
N THR A 221 7.12 0.57 -24.43
CA THR A 221 7.40 1.84 -23.74
C THR A 221 8.49 1.68 -22.68
N TYR A 222 8.58 0.50 -22.04
CA TYR A 222 9.50 0.23 -20.94
C TYR A 222 10.38 -1.01 -21.21
N PRO A 223 11.26 -0.98 -22.22
CA PRO A 223 12.04 -2.15 -22.63
C PRO A 223 12.99 -2.67 -21.53
N ASN A 224 13.46 -1.78 -20.65
CA ASN A 224 14.36 -2.11 -19.54
C ASN A 224 13.63 -2.56 -18.26
N ARG A 225 12.29 -2.61 -18.27
CA ARG A 225 11.47 -3.04 -17.13
C ARG A 225 10.81 -4.36 -17.46
N SER A 226 10.90 -5.31 -16.53
CA SER A 226 10.18 -6.58 -16.63
C SER A 226 8.68 -6.38 -16.40
N VAL A 227 7.85 -7.02 -17.23
CA VAL A 227 6.39 -6.98 -17.16
C VAL A 227 5.85 -8.37 -16.86
N GLY A 228 5.20 -8.53 -15.71
CA GLY A 228 4.63 -9.79 -15.26
C GLY A 228 3.14 -9.89 -15.52
N ILE A 229 2.69 -10.98 -16.15
CA ILE A 229 1.25 -11.28 -16.30
C ILE A 229 0.77 -12.03 -15.06
N LEU A 230 -0.21 -11.45 -14.35
CA LEU A 230 -0.89 -12.11 -13.25
C LEU A 230 -2.04 -12.97 -13.78
N CYS A 231 -2.27 -14.13 -13.15
CA CYS A 231 -3.38 -15.00 -13.49
C CYS A 231 -3.84 -15.82 -12.27
N SER A 232 -5.07 -16.33 -12.36
CA SER A 232 -5.54 -17.43 -11.52
C SER A 232 -5.26 -18.78 -12.19
N PRO A 233 -5.32 -19.91 -11.46
CA PRO A 233 -5.23 -21.25 -12.07
C PRO A 233 -6.21 -21.46 -13.24
N ALA A 234 -7.43 -20.90 -13.15
CA ALA A 234 -8.45 -21.01 -14.19
C ALA A 234 -8.12 -20.20 -15.47
N THR A 235 -7.27 -19.19 -15.37
CA THR A 235 -6.89 -18.29 -16.48
C THR A 235 -5.47 -18.54 -16.98
N HIS A 236 -4.73 -19.46 -16.38
CA HIS A 236 -3.32 -19.72 -16.68
C HIS A 236 -3.07 -20.02 -18.16
N GLY A 237 -3.88 -20.89 -18.78
CA GLY A 237 -3.74 -21.20 -20.21
C GLY A 237 -3.93 -19.98 -21.12
N ASN A 238 -4.84 -19.08 -20.78
CA ASN A 238 -5.02 -17.84 -21.52
C ASN A 238 -3.86 -16.86 -21.33
N ALA A 239 -3.30 -16.79 -20.11
CA ALA A 239 -2.17 -15.94 -19.79
C ALA A 239 -0.88 -16.41 -20.48
N LEU A 240 -0.66 -17.73 -20.55
CA LEU A 240 0.45 -18.33 -21.30
C LEU A 240 0.33 -18.01 -22.80
N GLN A 241 -0.87 -18.17 -23.37
CA GLN A 241 -1.10 -17.79 -24.77
C GLN A 241 -0.87 -16.30 -24.99
N MET A 242 -1.18 -15.45 -24.01
CA MET A 242 -0.93 -14.01 -24.07
C MET A 242 0.56 -13.69 -24.10
N GLU A 243 1.38 -14.30 -23.25
CA GLU A 243 2.85 -14.16 -23.27
C GLU A 243 3.41 -14.51 -24.65
N ILE A 244 3.04 -15.69 -25.19
CA ILE A 244 3.47 -16.16 -26.51
C ILE A 244 3.07 -15.17 -27.61
N THR A 245 1.83 -14.67 -27.56
CA THR A 245 1.29 -13.78 -28.59
C THR A 245 1.94 -12.41 -28.54
N VAL A 246 2.23 -11.88 -27.35
CA VAL A 246 2.87 -10.57 -27.18
C VAL A 246 4.28 -10.58 -27.80
N ALA A 247 5.02 -11.67 -27.63
CA ALA A 247 6.35 -11.89 -28.22
C ALA A 247 7.31 -10.72 -27.93
N ARG A 248 7.52 -10.44 -26.63
CA ARG A 248 8.50 -9.48 -26.10
C ARG A 248 9.31 -10.12 -25.00
N GLU A 249 10.62 -9.93 -25.02
CA GLU A 249 11.55 -10.60 -24.09
C GLU A 249 11.34 -10.19 -22.63
N ASN A 250 10.93 -8.94 -22.39
CA ASN A 250 10.67 -8.39 -21.07
C ASN A 250 9.27 -8.73 -20.53
N VAL A 251 8.46 -9.53 -21.24
CA VAL A 251 7.12 -9.93 -20.79
C VAL A 251 7.12 -11.41 -20.40
N ARG A 252 6.68 -11.73 -19.19
CA ARG A 252 6.62 -13.10 -18.67
C ARG A 252 5.34 -13.37 -17.88
N LEU A 253 4.80 -14.59 -18.01
CA LEU A 253 3.81 -15.09 -17.07
C LEU A 253 4.45 -15.32 -15.69
N ILE A 254 3.80 -14.81 -14.64
CA ILE A 254 4.23 -15.10 -13.27
C ILE A 254 3.73 -16.48 -12.87
N ASN A 255 4.68 -17.38 -12.63
CA ASN A 255 4.42 -18.77 -12.21
C ASN A 255 4.27 -18.88 -10.69
N GLY A 256 3.70 -20.00 -10.23
CA GLY A 256 3.63 -20.31 -8.79
C GLY A 256 2.53 -19.58 -8.00
N LEU A 257 1.65 -18.83 -8.66
CA LEU A 257 0.54 -18.13 -8.03
C LEU A 257 -0.63 -19.09 -7.75
N VAL A 258 -0.63 -19.73 -6.58
CA VAL A 258 -1.67 -20.71 -6.19
C VAL A 258 -2.74 -20.12 -5.29
N SER A 259 -2.43 -19.02 -4.60
CA SER A 259 -3.32 -18.38 -3.62
C SER A 259 -3.34 -16.84 -3.76
N PRO A 260 -4.38 -16.18 -3.22
CA PRO A 260 -4.40 -14.72 -3.10
C PRO A 260 -3.20 -14.12 -2.37
N LYS A 261 -2.61 -14.86 -1.41
CA LYS A 261 -1.43 -14.41 -0.67
C LYS A 261 -0.21 -14.36 -1.58
N ASP A 262 -0.02 -15.35 -2.44
CA ASP A 262 1.11 -15.35 -3.40
C ASP A 262 1.02 -14.14 -4.33
N VAL A 263 -0.19 -13.86 -4.83
CA VAL A 263 -0.44 -12.67 -5.67
C VAL A 263 -0.13 -11.38 -4.92
N ALA A 264 -0.55 -11.26 -3.65
CA ALA A 264 -0.21 -10.11 -2.82
C ALA A 264 1.31 -9.97 -2.59
N GLY A 265 2.02 -11.09 -2.42
CA GLY A 265 3.48 -11.10 -2.30
C GLY A 265 4.17 -10.51 -3.54
N VAL A 266 3.71 -10.87 -4.73
CA VAL A 266 4.25 -10.32 -5.99
C VAL A 266 3.90 -8.83 -6.14
N ILE A 267 2.67 -8.44 -5.81
CA ILE A 267 2.25 -7.03 -5.82
C ILE A 267 3.14 -6.19 -4.89
N ASN A 268 3.45 -6.70 -3.70
CA ASN A 268 4.29 -6.03 -2.71
C ASN A 268 5.73 -5.80 -3.19
N GLN A 269 6.21 -6.57 -4.18
CA GLN A 269 7.55 -6.44 -4.76
C GLN A 269 7.56 -5.63 -6.07
N ALA A 270 6.38 -5.29 -6.62
CA ALA A 270 6.28 -4.60 -7.89
C ALA A 270 6.39 -3.08 -7.75
N GLN A 271 6.90 -2.40 -8.78
CA GLN A 271 6.93 -0.94 -8.78
C GLN A 271 5.56 -0.34 -9.10
N ALA A 272 4.81 -1.00 -9.99
CA ALA A 272 3.46 -0.61 -10.38
C ALA A 272 2.60 -1.80 -10.82
N VAL A 273 1.28 -1.62 -10.71
CA VAL A 273 0.25 -2.57 -11.14
C VAL A 273 -0.71 -1.89 -12.12
N VAL A 274 -0.97 -2.53 -13.24
CA VAL A 274 -2.01 -2.18 -14.20
C VAL A 274 -3.09 -3.26 -14.15
N THR A 275 -4.32 -2.91 -13.80
CA THR A 275 -5.37 -3.92 -13.65
C THR A 275 -6.79 -3.39 -13.86
N VAL A 276 -7.71 -4.29 -14.23
CA VAL A 276 -9.16 -4.04 -14.24
C VAL A 276 -9.78 -3.99 -12.83
N ASP A 277 -11.02 -3.51 -12.72
CA ASP A 277 -11.89 -3.56 -11.52
C ASP A 277 -12.02 -4.99 -10.93
N THR A 278 -11.09 -5.36 -10.04
CA THR A 278 -10.96 -6.66 -9.37
C THR A 278 -10.29 -6.54 -8.00
N ALA A 279 -10.13 -7.64 -7.26
CA ALA A 279 -9.47 -7.66 -5.95
C ALA A 279 -8.03 -7.12 -5.96
N ILE A 280 -7.33 -7.24 -7.09
CA ILE A 280 -5.96 -6.75 -7.30
C ILE A 280 -5.86 -5.24 -7.07
N VAL A 281 -6.89 -4.46 -7.45
CA VAL A 281 -6.95 -3.02 -7.16
C VAL A 281 -6.82 -2.76 -5.66
N HIS A 282 -7.61 -3.45 -4.85
CA HIS A 282 -7.64 -3.23 -3.42
C HIS A 282 -6.40 -3.82 -2.71
N MET A 283 -5.79 -4.87 -3.26
CA MET A 283 -4.49 -5.36 -2.80
C MET A 283 -3.40 -4.29 -3.03
N ALA A 284 -3.30 -3.74 -4.24
CA ALA A 284 -2.31 -2.71 -4.55
C ALA A 284 -2.49 -1.46 -3.67
N VAL A 285 -3.74 -1.01 -3.45
CA VAL A 285 -4.03 0.09 -2.52
C VAL A 285 -3.57 -0.23 -1.10
N GLY A 286 -3.86 -1.43 -0.58
CA GLY A 286 -3.49 -1.79 0.79
C GLY A 286 -1.99 -1.99 1.02
N LEU A 287 -1.26 -2.32 -0.06
CA LEU A 287 0.20 -2.50 -0.07
C LEU A 287 0.95 -1.22 -0.46
N ASP A 288 0.25 -0.10 -0.65
CA ASP A 288 0.82 1.16 -1.14
C ASP A 288 1.62 0.99 -2.45
N THR A 289 1.20 0.03 -3.29
CA THR A 289 1.80 -0.21 -4.62
C THR A 289 1.17 0.73 -5.63
N ARG A 290 1.99 1.35 -6.49
CA ARG A 290 1.49 2.24 -7.55
C ARG A 290 0.50 1.49 -8.45
N LEU A 291 -0.59 2.15 -8.79
CA LEU A 291 -1.73 1.49 -9.42
C LEU A 291 -2.30 2.35 -10.54
N VAL A 292 -2.41 1.76 -11.74
CA VAL A 292 -3.30 2.24 -12.80
C VAL A 292 -4.48 1.27 -12.90
N ALA A 293 -5.64 1.69 -12.44
CA ALA A 293 -6.85 0.87 -12.42
C ALA A 293 -7.80 1.22 -13.56
N ILE A 294 -8.26 0.21 -14.30
CA ILE A 294 -9.21 0.36 -15.39
C ILE A 294 -10.61 0.07 -14.86
N TYR A 295 -11.46 1.09 -14.85
CA TYR A 295 -12.86 0.99 -14.42
C TYR A 295 -13.81 1.34 -15.56
N PRO A 296 -15.00 0.73 -15.64
CA PRO A 296 -16.00 1.22 -16.58
C PRO A 296 -16.49 2.61 -16.13
N THR A 297 -16.73 3.50 -17.09
CA THR A 297 -17.57 4.69 -16.84
C THR A 297 -18.93 4.24 -16.30
N VAL A 298 -19.41 4.91 -15.26
CA VAL A 298 -20.73 4.63 -14.69
C VAL A 298 -21.57 5.89 -14.82
N ASP A 299 -22.71 5.79 -15.49
CA ASP A 299 -23.63 6.92 -15.63
C ASP A 299 -24.08 7.42 -14.24
N LYS A 300 -23.89 8.72 -13.98
CA LYS A 300 -24.45 9.50 -12.85
C LYS A 300 -23.98 9.17 -11.42
N GLN A 301 -23.30 8.05 -11.15
CA GLN A 301 -22.78 7.73 -9.81
C GLN A 301 -21.40 7.06 -9.89
N ALA A 302 -20.44 7.58 -9.11
CA ALA A 302 -19.15 6.93 -8.91
C ALA A 302 -19.35 5.54 -8.29
N SER A 303 -18.57 4.55 -8.75
CA SER A 303 -18.60 3.22 -8.15
C SER A 303 -18.11 3.29 -6.70
N LEU A 304 -18.91 2.77 -5.75
CA LEU A 304 -18.53 2.69 -4.33
C LEU A 304 -17.21 1.93 -4.11
N TRP A 305 -16.86 1.05 -5.05
CA TRP A 305 -15.66 0.21 -5.00
C TRP A 305 -14.49 0.80 -5.79
N LEU A 306 -14.51 2.11 -6.09
CA LEU A 306 -13.31 2.79 -6.56
C LEU A 306 -12.23 2.74 -5.48
N PRO A 307 -10.95 2.67 -5.86
CA PRO A 307 -9.87 2.89 -4.90
C PRO A 307 -9.98 4.32 -4.33
N PRO A 308 -9.67 4.52 -3.03
CA PRO A 308 -9.61 5.86 -2.46
C PRO A 308 -8.62 6.75 -3.23
N PRO A 309 -8.86 8.07 -3.30
CA PRO A 309 -7.90 9.00 -3.89
C PRO A 309 -6.53 8.89 -3.21
N SER A 310 -5.48 8.75 -4.01
CA SER A 310 -4.09 8.61 -3.54
C SER A 310 -3.14 9.10 -4.63
N PRO A 311 -1.98 9.71 -4.29
CA PRO A 311 -0.96 10.06 -5.27
C PRO A 311 -0.42 8.83 -6.02
N LEU A 312 -0.50 7.65 -5.41
CA LEU A 312 -0.04 6.37 -5.97
C LEU A 312 -1.06 5.71 -6.91
N THR A 313 -2.26 6.26 -7.03
CA THR A 313 -3.34 5.65 -7.80
C THR A 313 -3.78 6.56 -8.95
N ARG A 314 -4.00 5.96 -10.12
CA ARG A 314 -4.69 6.57 -11.27
C ARG A 314 -5.82 5.67 -11.70
N VAL A 315 -6.94 6.25 -12.10
CA VAL A 315 -8.11 5.52 -12.62
C VAL A 315 -8.34 5.95 -14.05
N VAL A 316 -8.26 4.98 -14.97
CA VAL A 316 -8.60 5.16 -16.38
C VAL A 316 -9.98 4.57 -16.63
N TYR A 317 -10.83 5.32 -17.32
CA TYR A 317 -12.20 4.91 -17.53
C TYR A 317 -12.45 4.30 -18.92
N SER A 318 -12.96 3.08 -18.95
CA SER A 318 -13.50 2.43 -20.14
C SER A 318 -14.92 2.93 -20.43
N ARG A 319 -15.09 3.61 -21.56
CA ARG A 319 -16.36 4.21 -21.98
C ARG A 319 -17.44 3.14 -22.15
N GLN A 320 -18.64 3.43 -21.65
CA GLN A 320 -19.81 2.59 -21.84
C GLN A 320 -20.80 3.31 -22.77
N PRO A 321 -21.45 2.58 -23.69
CA PRO A 321 -22.65 3.07 -24.35
C PRO A 321 -23.74 3.39 -23.30
N PRO A 322 -24.36 4.59 -23.34
CA PRO A 322 -25.35 5.01 -22.35
C PRO A 322 -26.47 3.97 -22.17
N GLY A 323 -26.75 3.59 -20.93
CA GLY A 323 -27.83 2.65 -20.60
C GLY A 323 -27.60 1.18 -21.03
N GLN A 324 -26.49 0.81 -21.67
CA GLN A 324 -26.20 -0.59 -22.00
C GLN A 324 -26.01 -1.44 -20.75
N TYR A 325 -25.28 -0.92 -19.76
CA TYR A 325 -25.11 -1.61 -18.47
C TYR A 325 -26.46 -1.84 -17.77
N LEU A 326 -27.33 -0.84 -17.75
CA LEU A 326 -28.66 -0.93 -17.13
C LEU A 326 -29.56 -1.99 -17.79
N ARG A 327 -29.44 -2.18 -19.11
CA ARG A 327 -30.26 -3.12 -19.88
C ARG A 327 -29.70 -4.54 -19.92
N ALA A 328 -28.40 -4.68 -20.15
CA ALA A 328 -27.76 -5.97 -20.42
C ALA A 328 -26.95 -6.50 -19.22
N GLY A 329 -26.65 -5.67 -18.21
CA GLY A 329 -25.78 -6.04 -17.09
C GLY A 329 -24.33 -6.36 -17.51
N LYS A 330 -23.94 -5.98 -18.73
CA LYS A 330 -22.61 -6.19 -19.29
C LYS A 330 -21.82 -4.88 -19.22
N LYS A 331 -20.59 -4.98 -18.73
CA LYS A 331 -19.58 -3.91 -18.75
C LYS A 331 -18.70 -4.14 -19.98
N ASP A 332 -18.25 -3.06 -20.61
CA ASP A 332 -17.18 -3.10 -21.60
C ASP A 332 -15.89 -2.59 -20.97
N MET A 333 -14.87 -3.44 -20.85
CA MET A 333 -13.60 -3.03 -20.27
C MET A 333 -12.58 -2.58 -21.32
N ASN A 334 -12.93 -2.56 -22.61
CA ASN A 334 -11.97 -2.41 -23.70
C ASN A 334 -11.85 -0.98 -24.25
N ALA A 335 -12.86 -0.14 -24.00
CA ALA A 335 -13.04 1.18 -24.61
C ALA A 335 -12.35 2.32 -23.82
N PHE A 336 -11.05 2.22 -23.58
CA PHE A 336 -10.21 3.25 -22.96
C PHE A 336 -9.00 3.59 -23.85
N SER A 337 -8.35 4.73 -23.65
CA SER A 337 -7.13 5.09 -24.38
C SER A 337 -5.89 4.39 -23.79
N ILE A 338 -5.13 3.67 -24.62
CA ILE A 338 -3.84 3.08 -24.20
C ILE A 338 -2.83 4.20 -23.92
N GLU A 339 -2.81 5.26 -24.71
CA GLU A 339 -1.92 6.42 -24.53
C GLU A 339 -2.18 7.09 -23.18
N GLU A 340 -3.45 7.34 -22.84
CA GLU A 340 -3.83 7.89 -21.53
C GLU A 340 -3.35 6.98 -20.38
N LEU A 341 -3.49 5.67 -20.54
CA LEU A 341 -3.02 4.70 -19.55
C LEU A 341 -1.49 4.75 -19.40
N LEU A 342 -0.75 4.80 -20.50
CA LEU A 342 0.71 4.88 -20.49
C LEU A 342 1.20 6.18 -19.85
N ASN A 343 0.56 7.31 -20.13
CA ASN A 343 0.87 8.60 -19.49
C ASN A 343 0.66 8.53 -17.97
N ASN A 344 -0.47 7.97 -17.52
CA ASN A 344 -0.73 7.75 -16.09
C ASN A 344 0.33 6.84 -15.45
N LEU A 345 0.73 5.78 -16.15
CA LEU A 345 1.78 4.87 -15.66
C LEU A 345 3.13 5.58 -15.60
N GLN A 346 3.46 6.40 -16.60
CA GLN A 346 4.70 7.17 -16.65
C GLN A 346 4.76 8.17 -15.49
N GLU A 347 3.69 8.91 -15.22
CA GLU A 347 3.61 9.80 -14.06
C GLU A 347 3.88 9.05 -12.75
N LEU A 348 3.22 7.92 -12.54
CA LEU A 348 3.40 7.12 -11.33
C LEU A 348 4.83 6.61 -11.20
N LEU A 349 5.43 6.11 -12.29
CA LEU A 349 6.81 5.63 -12.29
C LEU A 349 7.83 6.78 -12.19
N ALA A 350 7.49 8.00 -12.63
CA ALA A 350 8.34 9.19 -12.52
C ALA A 350 8.28 9.84 -11.14
N THR A 351 7.17 9.67 -10.39
CA THR A 351 7.01 10.24 -9.02
C THR A 351 7.92 9.61 -7.96
N VAL A 352 8.76 8.65 -8.32
CA VAL A 352 9.86 8.16 -7.49
C VAL A 352 11.06 7.87 -8.40
N PRO A 353 12.28 8.32 -8.04
CA PRO A 353 13.50 7.85 -8.72
C PRO A 353 13.54 6.31 -8.67
N ASP A 354 14.01 5.67 -9.73
CA ASP A 354 14.13 4.20 -9.85
C ASP A 354 14.55 3.54 -8.53
N PRO A 355 14.09 2.30 -8.20
CA PRO A 355 14.49 1.58 -7.00
C PRO A 355 16.01 1.67 -6.91
N GLU A 356 16.47 2.44 -5.93
CA GLU A 356 17.79 3.01 -6.06
C GLU A 356 18.78 1.89 -5.95
N SER A 357 19.59 1.74 -6.98
CA SER A 357 20.76 0.88 -6.89
C SER A 357 21.52 1.28 -5.64
N ILE A 358 21.62 0.36 -4.69
CA ILE A 358 22.45 0.55 -3.51
C ILE A 358 23.87 0.25 -3.96
N LEU A 359 24.74 1.26 -3.88
CA LEU A 359 26.18 1.05 -4.00
C LEU A 359 26.66 0.44 -2.68
N SER A 360 27.36 -0.69 -2.78
CA SER A 360 28.14 -1.24 -1.67
C SER A 360 29.60 -0.92 -1.90
N ILE A 361 30.16 -0.06 -1.04
CA ILE A 361 31.49 0.52 -1.21
C ILE A 361 32.35 0.08 -0.03
N ARG A 362 33.51 -0.52 -0.29
CA ARG A 362 34.47 -0.87 0.75
C ARG A 362 35.17 0.40 1.28
N ALA A 363 35.34 0.47 2.60
CA ALA A 363 36.02 1.56 3.27
C ALA A 363 36.98 1.03 4.34
N ARG A 364 38.10 1.74 4.53
CA ARG A 364 39.00 1.56 5.66
C ARG A 364 38.60 2.50 6.78
N ILE A 365 38.55 2.00 8.01
CA ILE A 365 38.29 2.82 9.19
C ILE A 365 39.61 3.46 9.61
N VAL A 366 39.65 4.79 9.64
CA VAL A 366 40.87 5.56 9.96
C VAL A 366 40.67 6.39 11.23
N PRO A 367 41.73 6.67 12.00
CA PRO A 367 41.63 7.60 13.11
C PRO A 367 41.33 9.02 12.59
N GLY A 368 40.42 9.72 13.27
CA GLY A 368 40.17 11.13 12.98
C GLY A 368 41.34 12.02 13.36
N LEU A 369 41.45 13.19 12.73
CA LEU A 369 42.53 14.15 13.01
C LEU A 369 42.45 14.80 14.40
N GLY A 370 41.38 14.54 15.17
CA GLY A 370 41.20 15.04 16.55
C GLY A 370 40.94 16.54 16.68
N VAL A 371 40.94 17.30 15.57
CA VAL A 371 40.88 18.76 15.54
C VAL A 371 39.51 19.33 15.98
N ALA A 372 38.46 18.50 15.90
CA ALA A 372 37.06 18.89 16.17
C ALA A 372 36.42 18.08 17.32
N GLN A 373 37.20 17.61 18.29
CA GLN A 373 36.69 16.78 19.38
C GLN A 373 35.60 17.53 20.19
N GLY A 374 34.40 16.94 20.27
CA GLY A 374 33.26 17.51 21.01
C GLY A 374 32.36 18.48 20.24
N THR A 375 32.60 18.70 18.94
CA THR A 375 31.76 19.57 18.08
C THR A 375 30.37 18.98 17.83
N LEU A 376 30.28 17.68 17.52
CA LEU A 376 29.00 17.00 17.30
C LEU A 376 28.07 17.03 18.51
N ALA A 377 28.60 17.07 19.74
CA ALA A 377 27.80 17.21 20.95
C ALA A 377 26.99 18.52 20.97
N ARG A 378 27.44 19.55 20.25
CA ARG A 378 26.75 20.84 20.10
C ARG A 378 25.91 20.90 18.84
N GLN A 379 26.32 20.21 17.77
CA GLN A 379 25.62 20.21 16.49
C GLN A 379 24.38 19.30 16.49
N LEU A 380 24.48 18.07 17.01
CA LEU A 380 23.39 17.07 16.97
C LEU A 380 22.07 17.56 17.59
N PRO A 381 22.04 18.27 18.74
CA PRO A 381 20.79 18.80 19.29
C PRO A 381 20.11 19.87 18.43
N LEU A 382 20.87 20.58 17.58
CA LEU A 382 20.34 21.57 16.66
C LEU A 382 19.86 20.92 15.36
N ILE A 383 20.64 19.98 14.82
CA ILE A 383 20.29 19.20 13.64
C ILE A 383 19.00 18.39 13.88
N SER A 384 18.89 17.74 15.05
CA SER A 384 17.77 16.84 15.36
C SER A 384 16.42 17.53 15.49
N GLN A 385 16.37 18.86 15.64
CA GLN A 385 15.12 19.63 15.64
C GLN A 385 14.38 19.51 14.30
N ASN A 386 15.14 19.48 13.19
CA ASN A 386 14.58 19.38 11.83
C ASN A 386 14.90 18.04 11.16
N PHE A 387 15.71 17.19 11.79
CA PHE A 387 16.03 15.84 11.34
C PHE A 387 16.11 14.85 12.52
N PRO A 388 14.97 14.45 13.13
CA PRO A 388 14.95 13.74 14.42
C PRO A 388 15.66 12.39 14.47
N GLU A 389 15.89 11.76 13.32
CA GLU A 389 16.50 10.42 13.21
C GLU A 389 17.92 10.35 13.78
N VAL A 390 18.65 11.46 13.78
CA VAL A 390 20.03 11.54 14.30
C VAL A 390 20.09 11.86 15.80
N ALA A 391 18.95 12.04 16.48
CA ALA A 391 18.92 12.47 17.88
C ALA A 391 19.67 11.54 18.83
N ASP A 392 19.65 10.23 18.56
CA ASP A 392 20.30 9.20 19.39
C ASP A 392 21.74 8.88 18.93
N CYS A 393 22.30 9.63 17.99
CA CYS A 393 23.67 9.39 17.53
C CYS A 393 24.67 9.64 18.66
N HIS A 394 25.72 8.83 18.70
CA HIS A 394 26.86 9.09 19.57
C HIS A 394 27.53 10.40 19.12
N PRO A 395 27.93 11.30 20.03
CA PRO A 395 28.54 12.60 19.68
C PRO A 395 30.00 12.45 19.23
N GLY A 396 30.21 11.70 18.15
CA GLY A 396 31.50 11.44 17.50
C GLY A 396 31.29 10.86 16.10
N THR A 397 32.34 10.92 15.27
CA THR A 397 32.32 10.42 13.89
C THR A 397 33.11 9.13 13.76
N ILE A 398 32.68 8.27 12.84
CA ILE A 398 33.46 7.18 12.28
C ILE A 398 34.06 7.72 10.98
N ASN A 399 35.40 7.77 10.88
CA ASN A 399 36.06 8.25 9.67
C ASN A 399 36.30 7.07 8.72
N LEU A 400 35.77 7.19 7.52
CA LEU A 400 35.85 6.19 6.47
C LEU A 400 36.70 6.72 5.33
N GLU A 401 37.75 5.99 5.00
CA GLU A 401 38.60 6.27 3.85
C GLU A 401 38.26 5.32 2.69
N PHE A 402 38.13 5.90 1.51
CA PHE A 402 37.73 5.22 0.28
C PHE A 402 38.85 5.28 -0.77
N GLU A 403 38.83 4.34 -1.71
CA GLU A 403 39.74 4.32 -2.87
C GLU A 403 39.41 5.41 -3.92
N PHE A 404 38.25 6.05 -3.78
CA PHE A 404 37.74 7.09 -4.65
C PHE A 404 37.09 8.22 -3.84
N SER A 405 36.95 9.38 -4.45
CA SER A 405 36.23 10.50 -3.84
C SER A 405 34.72 10.26 -3.92
N ILE A 406 34.03 10.46 -2.80
CA ILE A 406 32.57 10.45 -2.73
C ILE A 406 32.10 11.91 -2.68
N GLU A 407 31.25 12.31 -3.63
CA GLU A 407 30.61 13.63 -3.61
C GLU A 407 29.12 13.47 -3.38
N VAL A 408 28.58 14.18 -2.39
CA VAL A 408 27.14 14.16 -2.10
C VAL A 408 26.43 15.07 -3.10
N THR A 409 25.60 14.48 -3.95
CA THR A 409 24.84 15.19 -4.99
C THR A 409 23.38 15.41 -4.59
N GLN A 410 22.83 14.51 -3.77
CA GLN A 410 21.45 14.59 -3.29
C GLN A 410 21.36 14.15 -1.82
N PRO A 411 21.51 15.08 -0.86
CA PRO A 411 21.38 14.76 0.55
C PRO A 411 19.92 14.44 0.93
N ASP A 412 19.73 13.56 1.92
CA ASP A 412 18.44 13.30 2.54
C ASP A 412 17.97 14.49 3.39
N HIS A 413 18.93 15.25 3.94
CA HIS A 413 18.68 16.48 4.65
C HIS A 413 19.86 17.44 4.48
N ARG A 414 19.56 18.72 4.26
CA ARG A 414 20.50 19.83 4.33
C ARG A 414 20.03 20.82 5.38
N THR A 415 20.87 21.13 6.34
CA THR A 415 20.52 22.10 7.38
C THR A 415 20.46 23.51 6.80
N LEU A 416 19.69 24.40 7.45
CA LEU A 416 19.97 25.83 7.34
C LEU A 416 21.36 26.13 7.95
N PRO A 417 22.00 27.27 7.66
CA PRO A 417 23.25 27.65 8.33
C PRO A 417 23.09 27.63 9.85
N LEU A 418 23.85 26.77 10.53
CA LEU A 418 23.77 26.56 11.97
C LEU A 418 24.90 27.28 12.68
N ALA A 419 24.55 28.21 13.57
CA ALA A 419 25.45 28.82 14.54
C ALA A 419 25.60 27.89 15.76
N TRP A 420 26.44 26.86 15.64
CA TRP A 420 26.63 25.86 16.70
C TRP A 420 27.75 26.22 17.70
N THR A 421 28.49 27.29 17.43
CA THR A 421 29.54 27.82 18.32
C THR A 421 28.97 28.85 19.30
N PRO A 422 29.49 28.97 20.54
CA PRO A 422 29.00 29.93 21.53
C PRO A 422 29.14 31.41 21.12
N SER A 423 30.01 31.71 20.15
CA SER A 423 30.19 33.07 19.63
C SER A 423 29.19 33.43 18.54
N GLU A 424 28.45 32.45 18.01
CA GLU A 424 27.53 32.55 16.86
C GLU A 424 28.13 33.14 15.57
N ARG A 425 29.45 33.36 15.53
CA ARG A 425 30.16 33.98 14.40
C ARG A 425 30.39 33.01 13.24
N THR A 426 30.43 31.71 13.53
CA THR A 426 30.62 30.67 12.52
C THR A 426 29.29 29.98 12.27
N THR A 427 28.82 30.04 11.04
CA THR A 427 27.64 29.31 10.57
C THR A 427 28.07 28.27 9.55
N GLU A 428 27.76 27.01 9.80
CA GLU A 428 28.05 25.91 8.88
C GLU A 428 26.75 25.26 8.38
N ILE A 429 26.82 24.71 7.17
CA ILE A 429 25.72 23.94 6.57
C ILE A 429 26.14 22.48 6.56
N PHE A 430 25.23 21.60 6.95
CA PHE A 430 25.48 20.16 7.01
C PHE A 430 24.56 19.41 6.06
N ASP A 431 25.15 18.53 5.26
CA ASP A 431 24.43 17.50 4.52
C ASP A 431 24.47 16.18 5.27
N LEU A 432 23.33 15.50 5.27
CA LEU A 432 23.14 14.19 5.86
C LEU A 432 22.58 13.26 4.78
N VAL A 433 23.24 12.11 4.59
CA VAL A 433 22.79 11.05 3.69
C VAL A 433 22.59 9.78 4.51
N ARG A 434 21.43 9.14 4.39
CA ARG A 434 21.14 7.84 5.02
C ARG A 434 22.02 6.77 4.39
N VAL A 435 22.72 6.04 5.24
CA VAL A 435 23.60 4.93 4.84
C VAL A 435 23.47 3.77 5.81
N GLU A 436 23.92 2.59 5.40
CA GLU A 436 24.10 1.46 6.31
C GLU A 436 25.56 1.03 6.31
N LEU A 437 26.11 0.73 7.49
CA LEU A 437 27.44 0.17 7.64
C LEU A 437 27.35 -1.33 7.90
N GLU A 438 28.00 -2.11 7.05
CA GLU A 438 28.17 -3.55 7.21
C GLU A 438 29.59 -3.84 7.70
N PHE A 439 29.69 -4.53 8.83
CA PHE A 439 30.94 -4.97 9.43
C PHE A 439 30.92 -6.50 9.53
N ASP A 440 32.03 -7.16 9.19
CA ASP A 440 32.09 -8.62 9.18
C ASP A 440 31.81 -9.24 10.57
N GLN A 441 32.16 -8.53 11.63
CA GLN A 441 31.95 -8.95 13.02
C GLN A 441 30.55 -8.65 13.59
N LEU A 442 29.67 -7.95 12.85
CA LEU A 442 28.32 -7.64 13.31
C LEU A 442 27.26 -8.39 12.48
N PRO A 443 26.26 -9.03 13.12
CA PRO A 443 25.27 -9.85 12.41
C PRO A 443 24.23 -9.03 11.63
N ALA A 444 24.17 -7.71 11.87
CA ALA A 444 23.23 -6.81 11.23
C ALA A 444 23.96 -5.54 10.79
N ARG A 445 23.46 -4.92 9.71
CA ARG A 445 23.93 -3.61 9.27
C ARG A 445 23.53 -2.54 10.26
N VAL A 446 24.40 -1.56 10.45
CA VAL A 446 24.20 -0.43 11.34
C VAL A 446 23.68 0.75 10.54
N ALA A 447 22.49 1.24 10.88
CA ALA A 447 21.97 2.49 10.33
C ALA A 447 22.88 3.66 10.75
N ALA A 448 23.26 4.48 9.78
CA ALA A 448 24.18 5.58 9.98
C ALA A 448 23.88 6.72 8.98
N TRP A 449 24.60 7.83 9.12
CA TRP A 449 24.46 8.97 8.21
C TRP A 449 25.82 9.50 7.81
N LEU A 450 26.04 9.61 6.50
CA LEU A 450 27.19 10.33 5.96
C LEU A 450 26.98 11.81 6.29
N TYR A 451 27.95 12.38 6.99
CA TYR A 451 27.91 13.71 7.58
C TYR A 451 28.92 14.61 6.86
N VAL A 452 28.43 15.62 6.14
CA VAL A 452 29.28 16.51 5.34
C VAL A 452 29.08 17.95 5.78
N ALA A 453 30.11 18.54 6.36
CA ALA A 453 30.17 19.96 6.66
C ALA A 453 30.63 20.77 5.44
N HIS A 454 29.84 21.78 5.05
CA HIS A 454 30.18 22.72 3.99
C HIS A 454 30.82 23.99 4.55
N GLY A 455 31.84 24.49 3.87
CA GLY A 455 32.55 25.71 4.27
C GLY A 455 33.55 25.54 5.43
N SER A 456 33.84 24.30 5.84
CA SER A 456 34.83 24.01 6.88
C SER A 456 36.26 24.02 6.31
N PRO A 457 37.21 24.76 6.92
CA PRO A 457 38.62 24.80 6.49
C PRO A 457 39.37 23.49 6.75
N HIS A 458 38.73 22.48 7.36
CA HIS A 458 39.34 21.20 7.74
C HIS A 458 39.06 20.06 6.76
N ARG A 459 38.35 20.30 5.65
CA ARG A 459 38.12 19.29 4.60
C ARG A 459 39.33 19.23 3.66
N CYS A 460 40.42 18.65 4.12
CA CYS A 460 41.67 18.57 3.35
C CYS A 460 41.79 17.34 2.43
N THR A 461 40.89 16.36 2.53
CA THR A 461 40.93 15.13 1.72
C THR A 461 39.54 14.74 1.19
N SER A 462 39.42 14.51 -0.11
CA SER A 462 38.15 14.21 -0.79
C SER A 462 37.69 12.75 -0.64
N ASN A 463 38.58 11.89 -0.15
CA ASN A 463 38.37 10.45 0.00
C ASN A 463 38.16 9.98 1.45
N ILE A 464 38.22 10.89 2.44
CA ILE A 464 37.87 10.60 3.82
C ILE A 464 36.54 11.28 4.14
N HIS A 465 35.57 10.49 4.61
CA HIS A 465 34.24 10.98 4.97
C HIS A 465 33.89 10.61 6.41
N GLU A 466 33.17 11.52 7.05
CA GLU A 466 32.67 11.32 8.40
C GLU A 466 31.29 10.68 8.36
N VAL A 467 31.08 9.68 9.20
CA VAL A 467 29.78 9.01 9.37
C VAL A 467 29.38 9.10 10.84
N ILE A 468 28.13 9.49 11.09
CA ILE A 468 27.52 9.49 12.43
C ILE A 468 26.58 8.29 12.57
N ALA A 469 26.56 7.68 13.74
CA ALA A 469 25.70 6.55 14.05
C ALA A 469 25.39 6.53 15.55
N ARG A 470 24.45 5.66 15.96
CA ARG A 470 24.34 5.24 17.36
C ARG A 470 25.65 4.59 17.81
N GLN A 471 25.88 4.47 19.12
CA GLN A 471 27.12 3.89 19.63
C GLN A 471 27.35 2.47 19.08
N VAL A 472 28.42 2.29 18.30
CA VAL A 472 28.86 1.00 17.74
C VAL A 472 30.14 0.57 18.43
N ASN A 473 30.23 -0.71 18.79
CA ASN A 473 31.48 -1.28 19.25
C ASN A 473 32.37 -1.63 18.04
N LEU A 474 33.37 -0.79 17.77
CA LEU A 474 34.33 -0.98 16.69
C LEU A 474 35.62 -1.70 17.12
N SER A 475 35.63 -2.34 18.30
CA SER A 475 36.80 -3.07 18.79
C SER A 475 37.20 -4.14 17.77
N ASN A 476 38.39 -4.00 17.16
CA ASN A 476 38.94 -4.85 16.10
C ASN A 476 38.35 -4.67 14.69
N ALA A 477 37.61 -3.60 14.42
CA ALA A 477 37.16 -3.23 13.09
C ALA A 477 38.24 -2.38 12.38
N SER A 478 38.85 -2.89 11.31
CA SER A 478 39.74 -2.10 10.44
C SER A 478 39.08 -1.66 9.13
N GLU A 479 37.97 -2.31 8.76
CA GLU A 479 37.25 -2.07 7.49
C GLU A 479 35.74 -2.26 7.66
N CYS A 480 34.99 -1.68 6.73
CA CYS A 480 33.54 -1.90 6.60
C CYS A 480 33.09 -1.75 5.14
N ARG A 481 31.83 -2.11 4.88
CA ARG A 481 31.13 -1.73 3.64
C ARG A 481 30.06 -0.69 3.93
N LEU A 482 30.15 0.44 3.24
CA LEU A 482 29.14 1.49 3.21
C LEU A 482 28.10 1.13 2.14
N HIS A 483 26.84 1.03 2.53
CA HIS A 483 25.71 0.88 1.63
C HIS A 483 24.99 2.22 1.52
N VAL A 484 24.98 2.77 0.31
CA VAL A 484 24.39 4.08 0.03
C VAL A 484 23.62 4.04 -1.28
N ARG A 485 22.54 4.82 -1.31
CA ARG A 485 21.76 5.12 -2.50
C ARG A 485 22.64 5.71 -3.62
N ALA A 486 22.73 5.06 -4.78
CA ALA A 486 23.59 5.51 -5.88
C ALA A 486 23.29 6.93 -6.36
N SER A 487 22.02 7.33 -6.34
CA SER A 487 21.56 8.69 -6.69
C SER A 487 21.94 9.76 -5.65
N ALA A 488 22.36 9.37 -4.45
CA ALA A 488 22.79 10.30 -3.40
C ALA A 488 24.21 10.81 -3.60
N VAL A 489 25.04 10.05 -4.32
CA VAL A 489 26.48 10.26 -4.40
C VAL A 489 27.03 10.06 -5.81
N SER A 490 28.07 10.82 -6.18
CA SER A 490 28.92 10.52 -7.33
C SER A 490 30.28 10.01 -6.86
N LEU A 491 30.81 9.01 -7.57
CA LEU A 491 32.13 8.44 -7.31
C LEU A 491 33.11 8.93 -8.37
N THR A 492 34.22 9.53 -7.94
CA THR A 492 35.26 10.02 -8.86
C THR A 492 36.60 9.37 -8.49
N PRO A 493 37.34 8.80 -9.45
CA PRO A 493 38.68 8.28 -9.19
C PRO A 493 39.55 9.36 -8.55
N CYS A 494 40.30 9.02 -7.51
CA CYS A 494 41.33 9.91 -6.99
C CYS A 494 42.36 10.13 -8.09
N THR A 495 42.34 11.31 -8.72
CA THR A 495 43.46 11.76 -9.52
C THR A 495 44.49 12.29 -8.55
N ASP A 496 45.73 11.81 -8.65
CA ASP A 496 46.87 12.42 -8.00
C ASP A 496 46.98 13.87 -8.50
N GLN A 497 46.34 14.80 -7.80
CA GLN A 497 46.56 16.22 -8.04
C GLN A 497 47.93 16.55 -7.45
N GLU A 498 48.86 16.73 -8.40
CA GLU A 498 49.92 17.74 -8.41
C GLU A 498 50.19 18.37 -7.05
N THR A 499 51.40 18.08 -6.56
CA THR A 499 52.18 18.89 -5.64
C THR A 499 52.15 20.37 -6.03
N ALA A 500 51.12 21.08 -5.59
CA ALA A 500 51.17 22.52 -5.43
C ALA A 500 52.13 22.80 -4.27
N SER A 501 53.40 22.97 -4.65
CA SER A 501 54.44 23.57 -3.82
C SER A 501 53.89 24.84 -3.16
N MET A 502 53.56 24.74 -1.86
CA MET A 502 53.50 25.92 -1.01
C MET A 502 54.92 26.46 -0.93
N ASN A 503 55.21 27.47 -1.74
CA ASN A 503 56.38 28.32 -1.56
C ASN A 503 56.32 28.91 -0.16
N CYS A 504 57.21 28.42 0.72
CA CYS A 504 57.63 29.10 1.93
C CYS A 504 57.98 30.55 1.60
N SER A 505 57.12 31.48 2.00
CA SER A 505 57.50 32.88 2.17
C SER A 505 57.37 33.20 3.66
N LEU A 506 58.40 32.81 4.40
CA LEU A 506 58.73 33.46 5.66
C LEU A 506 59.01 34.94 5.34
N SER A 507 58.20 35.84 5.88
CA SER A 507 58.61 37.23 6.10
C SER A 507 58.66 37.46 7.60
N PRO A 508 59.79 37.93 8.14
CA PRO A 508 59.99 38.08 9.57
C PRO A 508 59.43 39.42 10.06
N SER A 509 59.15 39.46 11.36
CA SER A 509 58.87 40.62 12.23
C SER A 509 57.46 41.22 12.24
N GLN A 510 56.92 41.24 13.47
CA GLN A 510 55.76 41.96 14.03
C GLN A 510 54.36 41.38 13.79
#